data_AF-A0A2E8WB76-F1
#
_entry.id   AF-A0A2E8WB76-F1
#
_cell.length_a   1.000
_cell.length_b   1.000
_cell.length_c   1.000
_cell.angle_alpha   90.00
_cell.angle_beta   90.00
_cell.angle_gamma   90.00
#
_symmetry.space_group_name_H-M   'P 1'
#
loop_
_entity.id
_entity.type
_entity.pdbx_description
1 polymer ?
#
loop_
_entity_poly.entity_id
_entity_poly.type
_entity_poly.pdbx_seq_one_letter_code
_entity_poly.pdbx_strand_id
1 'polypeptide(L)'
;MLDRAKAFLSVAHDEYWSRDVYEAVLRGRESGLSLAFLSGNAVYHEIQFYDSEVDGAPCRSFARKERFDDENLLVGTKSYGSAGGDWVITKPDHWVYEGTGLSAGDRIPGLISWEYHGTPADIEGLEVVAALALYPRSHYTSPDQNHSAVVFPCKKGNWVFNAGTIWWSEGLSQPPGHTPARTGRSGPFGVSEPVQRITRNVLDRMIVDSPRS
;
A
#
# COMPACT_ATOMS: atom_id res chain seq x y z
N MET A 1 -13.11 -2.72 16.93
CA MET A 1 -12.66 -3.93 16.19
C MET A 1 -11.16 -3.91 15.94
N LEU A 2 -10.57 -2.74 15.66
CA LEU A 2 -9.11 -2.59 15.49
C LEU A 2 -8.32 -2.59 16.81
N ASP A 3 -9.00 -2.52 17.96
CA ASP A 3 -8.37 -2.28 19.27
C ASP A 3 -7.61 -3.48 19.84
N ARG A 4 -7.80 -4.66 19.24
CA ARG A 4 -7.16 -5.93 19.63
C ARG A 4 -6.05 -6.37 18.68
N ALA A 5 -5.81 -5.61 17.61
CA ALA A 5 -4.82 -5.94 16.60
C ALA A 5 -3.57 -5.07 16.75
N LYS A 6 -2.41 -5.67 16.46
CA LYS A 6 -1.11 -5.00 16.40
C LYS A 6 -0.86 -4.37 15.03
N ALA A 7 -1.40 -4.97 13.97
CA ALA A 7 -1.28 -4.49 12.61
C ALA A 7 -2.63 -4.58 11.86
N PHE A 8 -2.86 -3.61 10.98
CA PHE A 8 -3.91 -3.61 9.97
C PHE A 8 -3.27 -3.82 8.60
N LEU A 9 -3.87 -4.68 7.79
CA LEU A 9 -3.40 -4.99 6.44
C LEU A 9 -4.46 -4.55 5.42
N SER A 10 -4.07 -3.66 4.52
CA SER A 10 -4.81 -3.37 3.28
C SER A 10 -4.10 -4.08 2.14
N VAL A 11 -4.81 -4.91 1.38
CA VAL A 11 -4.24 -5.84 0.40
C VAL A 11 -5.03 -5.78 -0.90
N ALA A 12 -4.35 -6.03 -2.02
CA ALA A 12 -4.93 -6.03 -3.36
C ALA A 12 -5.42 -4.64 -3.81
N HIS A 13 -6.72 -4.43 -4.02
CA HIS A 13 -7.27 -3.18 -4.59
C HIS A 13 -8.32 -2.57 -3.66
N ASP A 14 -7.86 -1.83 -2.66
CA ASP A 14 -8.66 -1.30 -1.55
C ASP A 14 -9.04 0.18 -1.77
N GLU A 15 -9.69 0.45 -2.91
CA GLU A 15 -9.88 1.80 -3.47
C GLU A 15 -10.98 2.64 -2.77
N TYR A 16 -12.02 1.98 -2.24
CA TYR A 16 -13.27 2.63 -1.79
C TYR A 16 -13.42 2.60 -0.28
N TRP A 17 -13.28 3.75 0.35
CA TRP A 17 -13.36 3.88 1.81
C TRP A 17 -14.45 4.88 2.19
N SER A 18 -15.26 4.59 3.20
CA SER A 18 -16.08 5.64 3.81
C SER A 18 -15.21 6.50 4.74
N ARG A 19 -15.62 7.74 4.97
CA ARG A 19 -14.91 8.64 5.91
C ARG A 19 -14.79 8.01 7.31
N ASP A 20 -15.82 7.33 7.78
CA ASP A 20 -15.81 6.63 9.08
C ASP A 20 -14.73 5.55 9.16
N VAL A 21 -14.49 4.79 8.08
CA VAL A 21 -13.43 3.77 8.01
C VAL A 21 -12.07 4.44 8.02
N TYR A 22 -11.86 5.48 7.20
CA TYR A 22 -10.63 6.27 7.18
C TYR A 22 -10.27 6.76 8.59
N GLU A 23 -11.23 7.42 9.25
CA GLU A 23 -11.00 7.96 10.58
C GLU A 23 -10.79 6.89 11.65
N ALA A 24 -11.47 5.74 11.55
CA ALA A 24 -11.27 4.63 12.46
C ALA A 24 -9.86 4.05 12.34
N VAL A 25 -9.34 3.90 11.12
CA VAL A 25 -7.96 3.44 10.87
C VAL A 25 -6.95 4.49 11.32
N LEU A 26 -7.20 5.77 11.05
CA LEU A 26 -6.37 6.87 11.53
C LEU A 26 -6.30 6.90 13.07
N ARG A 27 -7.44 6.83 13.76
CA ARG A 27 -7.48 6.73 15.23
C ARG A 27 -6.76 5.47 15.73
N GLY A 28 -6.88 4.36 15.00
CA GLY A 28 -6.11 3.14 15.24
C GLY A 28 -4.61 3.42 15.21
N ARG A 29 -4.11 4.04 14.14
CA ARG A 29 -2.69 4.39 13.98
C ARG A 29 -2.19 5.30 15.10
N GLU A 30 -2.93 6.35 15.43
CA GLU A 30 -2.57 7.28 16.51
C GLU A 30 -2.59 6.62 17.91
N SER A 31 -3.30 5.51 18.05
CA SER A 31 -3.33 4.67 19.26
C SER A 31 -2.44 3.42 19.15
N GLY A 32 -1.48 3.40 18.23
CA GLY A 32 -0.44 2.36 18.19
C GLY A 32 -0.69 1.19 17.24
N LEU A 33 -1.69 1.26 16.36
CA LEU A 33 -1.90 0.26 15.31
C LEU A 33 -0.87 0.47 14.20
N SER A 34 -0.08 -0.54 13.86
CA SER A 34 0.73 -0.47 12.65
C SER A 34 -0.13 -0.67 11.40
N LEU A 35 0.18 0.01 10.29
CA LEU A 35 -0.58 -0.11 9.04
C LEU A 35 0.33 -0.63 7.92
N ALA A 36 -0.02 -1.73 7.27
CA ALA A 36 0.64 -2.19 6.06
C ALA A 36 -0.32 -2.08 4.87
N PHE A 37 -0.03 -1.17 3.95
CA PHE A 37 -0.69 -1.06 2.66
C PHE A 37 0.11 -1.86 1.63
N LEU A 38 -0.31 -3.11 1.42
CA LEU A 38 0.22 -4.03 0.42
C LEU A 38 -0.59 -3.90 -0.88
N SER A 39 -0.78 -2.66 -1.30
CA SER A 39 -1.73 -2.22 -2.33
C SER A 39 -1.25 -0.92 -3.00
N GLY A 40 -1.90 -0.54 -4.09
CA GLY A 40 -1.81 0.75 -4.78
C GLY A 40 -3.22 1.24 -5.09
N ASN A 41 -3.39 2.54 -5.29
CA ASN A 41 -4.71 3.17 -5.40
C ASN A 41 -5.62 2.86 -4.18
N ALA A 42 -5.02 2.68 -3.01
CA ALA A 42 -5.76 2.41 -1.79
C ALA A 42 -6.26 3.74 -1.22
N VAL A 43 -7.48 3.74 -0.67
CA VAL A 43 -8.07 4.93 -0.03
C VAL A 43 -8.23 6.10 -1.02
N TYR A 44 -8.49 5.83 -2.30
CA TYR A 44 -8.57 6.88 -3.32
C TYR A 44 -9.93 7.55 -3.39
N HIS A 45 -11.01 6.78 -3.24
CA HIS A 45 -12.39 7.27 -3.37
C HIS A 45 -13.15 7.21 -2.06
N GLU A 46 -13.63 8.38 -1.60
CA GLU A 46 -14.59 8.46 -0.50
C GLU A 46 -15.95 7.97 -1.00
N ILE A 47 -16.55 7.03 -0.27
CA ILE A 47 -17.89 6.52 -0.58
C ILE A 47 -18.92 6.92 0.47
N GLN A 48 -20.16 7.06 0.01
CA GLN A 48 -21.35 7.20 0.84
C GLN A 48 -22.24 5.97 0.68
N PHE A 49 -22.69 5.40 1.79
CA PHE A 49 -23.66 4.30 1.81
C PHE A 49 -25.10 4.83 1.75
N TYR A 50 -25.97 4.04 1.14
CA TYR A 50 -27.41 4.27 1.10
C TYR A 50 -28.15 3.02 1.57
N ASP A 51 -29.28 3.24 2.23
CA ASP A 51 -30.18 2.18 2.65
C ASP A 51 -30.96 1.66 1.45
N SER A 52 -31.45 0.42 1.55
CA SER A 52 -32.28 -0.18 0.51
C SER A 52 -33.61 0.55 0.38
N GLU A 53 -33.92 1.00 -0.84
CA GLU A 53 -35.24 1.56 -1.16
C GLU A 53 -36.36 0.51 -1.17
N VAL A 54 -36.02 -0.79 -1.12
CA VAL A 54 -36.99 -1.91 -1.18
C VAL A 54 -37.51 -2.29 0.21
N ASP A 55 -36.62 -2.39 1.19
CA ASP A 55 -36.92 -2.93 2.53
C ASP A 55 -36.36 -2.10 3.69
N GLY A 56 -35.71 -0.96 3.41
CA GLY A 56 -35.12 -0.10 4.42
C GLY A 56 -33.90 -0.68 5.13
N ALA A 57 -33.38 -1.82 4.68
CA ALA A 57 -32.17 -2.40 5.27
C ALA A 57 -30.97 -1.47 5.06
N PRO A 58 -30.12 -1.23 6.08
CA PRO A 58 -29.07 -0.25 5.98
C PRO A 58 -27.91 -0.69 5.06
N CYS A 59 -27.24 0.28 4.45
CA CYS A 59 -26.01 0.10 3.68
C CYS A 59 -26.10 -0.98 2.57
N ARG A 60 -27.11 -0.90 1.69
CA ARG A 60 -27.33 -1.85 0.59
C ARG A 60 -26.82 -1.39 -0.76
N SER A 61 -26.46 -0.12 -0.89
CA SER A 61 -25.73 0.42 -2.04
C SER A 61 -24.74 1.50 -1.58
N PHE A 62 -23.82 1.88 -2.46
CA PHE A 62 -22.92 3.00 -2.23
C PHE A 62 -22.64 3.74 -3.55
N ALA A 63 -22.20 4.99 -3.43
CA ALA A 63 -21.70 5.78 -4.55
C ALA A 63 -20.39 6.48 -4.16
N ARG A 64 -19.56 6.79 -5.17
CA ARG A 64 -18.40 7.67 -4.98
C ARG A 64 -18.93 9.08 -4.67
N LYS A 65 -18.44 9.67 -3.58
CA LYS A 65 -18.73 11.04 -3.19
C LYS A 65 -17.66 11.98 -3.74
N GLU A 66 -16.41 11.71 -3.43
CA GLU A 66 -15.25 12.51 -3.82
C GLU A 66 -13.95 11.67 -3.77
N ARG A 67 -12.79 12.30 -3.99
CA ARG A 67 -11.49 11.67 -3.74
C ARG A 67 -11.00 12.04 -2.34
N PHE A 68 -10.19 11.20 -1.72
CA PHE A 68 -9.53 11.55 -0.47
C PHE A 68 -8.36 12.52 -0.73
N ASP A 69 -8.60 13.81 -0.48
CA ASP A 69 -7.55 14.83 -0.54
C ASP A 69 -6.45 14.62 0.53
N ASP A 70 -6.71 13.82 1.55
CA ASP A 70 -5.85 13.51 2.69
C ASP A 70 -5.37 12.04 2.76
N GLU A 71 -5.54 11.24 1.69
CA GLU A 71 -5.12 9.83 1.67
C GLU A 71 -3.64 9.64 2.06
N ASN A 72 -2.77 10.53 1.55
CA ASN A 72 -1.33 10.46 1.71
C ASN A 72 -0.89 10.75 3.14
N LEU A 73 -1.71 11.44 3.94
CA LEU A 73 -1.45 11.62 5.36
C LEU A 73 -1.66 10.33 6.15
N LEU A 74 -2.49 9.41 5.64
CA LEU A 74 -2.71 8.09 6.25
C LEU A 74 -1.71 7.06 5.71
N VAL A 75 -1.57 6.99 4.38
CA VAL A 75 -0.84 5.91 3.68
C VAL A 75 0.59 6.30 3.27
N GLY A 76 0.97 7.58 3.41
CA GLY A 76 2.31 8.09 3.13
C GLY A 76 2.58 8.54 1.69
N THR A 77 1.70 8.23 0.74
CA THR A 77 1.87 8.53 -0.69
C THR A 77 0.51 8.83 -1.33
N LYS A 78 0.51 9.53 -2.47
CA LYS A 78 -0.70 9.81 -3.27
C LYS A 78 -1.00 8.70 -4.28
N SER A 79 -2.28 8.46 -4.54
CA SER A 79 -2.80 7.54 -5.53
C SER A 79 -2.83 8.17 -6.92
N TYR A 80 -2.52 7.33 -7.90
CA TYR A 80 -2.55 7.69 -9.32
C TYR A 80 -3.15 6.52 -10.12
N GLY A 81 -3.45 6.79 -11.40
CA GLY A 81 -4.02 5.78 -12.28
C GLY A 81 -3.02 4.69 -12.65
N SER A 82 -3.33 3.96 -13.71
CA SER A 82 -2.57 2.77 -14.05
C SER A 82 -1.18 3.05 -14.63
N ALA A 83 -0.16 2.37 -14.11
CA ALA A 83 1.19 2.39 -14.64
C ALA A 83 1.95 1.10 -14.27
N GLY A 84 3.08 0.86 -14.93
CA GLY A 84 3.89 -0.33 -14.74
C GLY A 84 5.36 -0.02 -14.43
N GLY A 85 6.01 -0.91 -13.70
CA GLY A 85 7.45 -0.81 -13.44
C GLY A 85 8.01 -1.92 -12.56
N ASP A 86 9.31 -1.80 -12.28
CA ASP A 86 10.02 -2.67 -11.35
C ASP A 86 10.12 -2.01 -9.98
N TRP A 87 10.10 -2.81 -8.92
CA TRP A 87 10.47 -2.32 -7.60
C TRP A 87 11.98 -2.14 -7.53
N VAL A 88 12.46 -0.89 -7.41
CA VAL A 88 13.89 -0.58 -7.38
C VAL A 88 14.30 -0.10 -6.00
N ILE A 89 15.29 -0.78 -5.42
CA ILE A 89 15.73 -0.56 -4.05
C ILE A 89 16.48 0.77 -3.96
N THR A 90 16.04 1.66 -3.06
CA THR A 90 16.68 2.96 -2.82
C THR A 90 17.48 3.01 -1.52
N LYS A 91 17.07 2.25 -0.50
CA LYS A 91 17.70 2.23 0.84
C LYS A 91 18.03 0.80 1.27
N PRO A 92 19.06 0.14 0.71
CA PRO A 92 19.34 -1.28 0.97
C PRO A 92 19.66 -1.58 2.45
N ASP A 93 20.21 -0.61 3.19
CA ASP A 93 20.52 -0.77 4.63
C ASP A 93 19.28 -0.62 5.55
N HIS A 94 18.12 -0.27 5.00
CA HIS A 94 16.89 -0.15 5.77
C HIS A 94 16.39 -1.54 6.21
N TRP A 95 15.85 -1.65 7.44
CA TRP A 95 15.46 -2.93 8.06
C TRP A 95 14.45 -3.74 7.23
N VAL A 96 13.67 -3.09 6.35
CA VAL A 96 12.75 -3.79 5.43
C VAL A 96 13.48 -4.76 4.51
N TYR A 97 14.76 -4.51 4.20
CA TYR A 97 15.60 -5.33 3.33
C TYR A 97 16.52 -6.30 4.08
N GLU A 98 16.42 -6.39 5.40
CA GLU A 98 17.28 -7.27 6.20
C GLU A 98 17.18 -8.73 5.75
N GLY A 99 18.34 -9.32 5.44
CA GLY A 99 18.44 -10.70 4.97
C GLY A 99 17.98 -10.93 3.53
N THR A 100 17.73 -9.87 2.74
CA THR A 100 17.43 -10.01 1.29
C THR A 100 18.70 -10.10 0.43
N GLY A 101 19.81 -9.55 0.90
CA GLY A 101 21.06 -9.44 0.12
C GLY A 101 21.01 -8.41 -1.02
N LEU A 102 19.92 -7.63 -1.12
CA LEU A 102 19.73 -6.64 -2.17
C LEU A 102 20.56 -5.38 -1.93
N SER A 103 21.07 -4.81 -3.02
CA SER A 103 21.82 -3.55 -3.08
C SER A 103 20.97 -2.41 -3.66
N ALA A 104 21.43 -1.18 -3.47
CA ALA A 104 20.80 -0.02 -4.11
C ALA A 104 20.81 -0.18 -5.64
N GLY A 105 19.65 0.01 -6.27
CA GLY A 105 19.47 -0.16 -7.71
C GLY A 105 19.10 -1.57 -8.17
N ASP A 106 19.17 -2.58 -7.28
CA ASP A 106 18.60 -3.89 -7.57
C ASP A 106 17.09 -3.77 -7.84
N ARG A 107 16.56 -4.71 -8.61
CA ARG A 107 15.20 -4.63 -9.17
C ARG A 107 14.43 -5.92 -8.87
N ILE A 108 13.17 -5.78 -8.48
CA ILE A 108 12.19 -6.87 -8.55
C ILE A 108 11.31 -6.60 -9.78
N PRO A 109 11.54 -7.31 -10.91
CA PRO A 109 10.96 -6.94 -12.18
C PRO A 109 9.43 -7.06 -12.21
N GLY A 110 8.77 -6.07 -12.81
CA GLY A 110 7.33 -6.09 -13.10
C GLY A 110 6.41 -6.08 -11.88
N LEU A 111 6.94 -5.82 -10.68
CA LEU A 111 6.16 -5.85 -9.43
C LEU A 111 5.18 -4.67 -9.31
N ILE A 112 5.46 -3.54 -9.96
CA ILE A 112 4.60 -2.35 -9.89
C ILE A 112 3.53 -2.43 -11.00
N SER A 113 2.27 -2.57 -10.60
CA SER A 113 1.02 -2.41 -11.37
C SER A 113 -0.18 -2.88 -10.52
N TRP A 114 -1.41 -2.97 -11.02
CA TRP A 114 -1.95 -2.27 -12.18
C TRP A 114 -1.99 -0.75 -11.93
N GLU A 115 -2.27 -0.38 -10.68
CA GLU A 115 -2.24 0.98 -10.17
C GLU A 115 -1.29 1.07 -8.99
N TYR A 116 -0.90 2.29 -8.64
CA TYR A 116 0.25 2.53 -7.79
C TYR A 116 0.07 3.79 -6.94
N HIS A 117 0.91 3.90 -5.91
CA HIS A 117 1.12 5.15 -5.19
C HIS A 117 2.45 5.80 -5.60
N GLY A 118 2.43 7.12 -5.80
CA GLY A 118 3.56 7.88 -6.33
C GLY A 118 4.10 8.88 -5.31
N THR A 119 3.74 10.14 -5.46
CA THR A 119 4.28 11.26 -4.69
C THR A 119 4.18 11.04 -3.17
N PRO A 120 5.32 10.97 -2.45
CA PRO A 120 5.36 10.88 -0.99
C PRO A 120 4.77 12.11 -0.29
N ALA A 121 4.20 11.90 0.89
CA ALA A 121 3.77 12.95 1.79
C ALA A 121 4.95 13.58 2.55
N ASP A 122 4.77 14.82 2.98
CA ASP A 122 5.68 15.48 3.92
C ASP A 122 5.34 15.02 5.36
N ILE A 123 5.86 13.84 5.73
CA ILE A 123 5.69 13.23 7.05
C ILE A 123 7.08 13.06 7.69
N GLU A 124 7.22 13.50 8.94
CA GLU A 124 8.46 13.35 9.69
C GLU A 124 8.89 11.87 9.79
N GLY A 125 10.15 11.60 9.46
CA GLY A 125 10.71 10.25 9.49
C GLY A 125 10.26 9.35 8.33
N LEU A 126 9.54 9.87 7.33
CA LEU A 126 9.19 9.10 6.14
C LEU A 126 10.41 8.81 5.27
N GLU A 127 10.58 7.53 4.97
CA GLU A 127 11.67 7.02 4.16
C GLU A 127 11.10 6.35 2.90
N VAL A 128 11.54 6.80 1.74
CA VAL A 128 11.29 6.11 0.46
C VAL A 128 12.27 4.94 0.35
N VAL A 129 11.74 3.72 0.44
CA VAL A 129 12.52 2.46 0.43
C VAL A 129 12.61 1.83 -0.96
N ALA A 130 11.68 2.16 -1.86
CA ALA A 130 11.81 1.88 -3.27
C ALA A 130 11.18 3.00 -4.10
N ALA A 131 11.77 3.30 -5.25
CA ALA A 131 11.23 4.28 -6.18
C ALA A 131 11.70 4.00 -7.60
N LEU A 132 10.82 4.23 -8.57
CA LEU A 132 11.16 4.11 -9.98
C LEU A 132 10.35 5.09 -10.83
N ALA A 133 11.00 5.68 -11.84
CA ALA A 133 10.33 6.35 -12.94
C ALA A 133 9.54 5.34 -13.80
N LEU A 134 8.23 5.53 -13.85
CA LEU A 134 7.29 4.57 -14.43
C LEU A 134 7.36 4.50 -15.96
N TYR A 135 6.96 3.35 -16.51
CA TYR A 135 6.90 3.13 -17.95
C TYR A 135 5.58 2.46 -18.40
N PRO A 136 4.95 2.91 -19.50
CA PRO A 136 5.21 4.17 -20.21
C PRO A 136 4.74 5.38 -19.39
N ARG A 137 5.43 6.51 -19.58
CA ARG A 137 5.01 7.83 -19.07
C ARG A 137 3.61 8.17 -19.60
N SER A 138 2.70 8.67 -18.75
CA SER A 138 1.32 8.99 -19.15
C SER A 138 0.77 10.21 -18.40
N HIS A 139 -0.30 10.83 -18.89
CA HIS A 139 -0.95 11.96 -18.18
C HIS A 139 -1.77 11.53 -16.95
N TYR A 140 -2.01 10.23 -16.78
CA TYR A 140 -2.67 9.65 -15.60
C TYR A 140 -1.69 9.28 -14.49
N THR A 141 -0.39 9.58 -14.67
CA THR A 141 0.64 9.33 -13.66
C THR A 141 0.80 10.50 -12.71
N SER A 142 1.55 10.29 -11.64
CA SER A 142 1.99 11.36 -10.76
C SER A 142 2.70 12.47 -11.53
N PRO A 143 2.68 13.72 -11.01
CA PRO A 143 3.39 14.83 -11.65
C PRO A 143 4.89 14.53 -11.85
N ASP A 144 5.49 13.79 -10.92
CA ASP A 144 6.88 13.34 -10.97
C ASP A 144 7.08 12.02 -11.73
N GLN A 145 5.97 11.38 -12.12
CA GLN A 145 5.90 10.11 -12.87
C GLN A 145 6.66 8.96 -12.23
N ASN A 146 6.71 8.96 -10.90
CA ASN A 146 7.39 7.93 -10.11
C ASN A 146 6.39 7.14 -9.27
N HIS A 147 6.67 5.87 -9.12
CA HIS A 147 6.21 5.09 -7.96
C HIS A 147 7.10 5.40 -6.76
N SER A 148 6.52 5.34 -5.55
CA SER A 148 7.29 5.27 -4.32
C SER A 148 6.65 4.30 -3.33
N ALA A 149 7.47 3.42 -2.79
CA ALA A 149 7.15 2.67 -1.58
C ALA A 149 7.81 3.33 -0.39
N VAL A 150 7.04 3.48 0.69
CA VAL A 150 7.44 4.28 1.84
C VAL A 150 7.26 3.52 3.15
N VAL A 151 8.04 3.91 4.13
CA VAL A 151 7.91 3.48 5.52
C VAL A 151 8.09 4.70 6.42
N PHE A 152 7.32 4.80 7.50
CA PHE A 152 7.48 5.87 8.48
C PHE A 152 7.06 5.45 9.88
N PRO A 153 7.75 5.95 10.92
CA PRO A 153 7.37 5.72 12.30
C PRO A 153 6.16 6.58 12.70
N CYS A 154 5.40 6.11 13.68
CA CYS A 154 4.33 6.87 14.34
C CYS A 154 4.71 7.17 15.80
N LYS A 155 4.06 8.17 16.40
CA LYS A 155 4.38 8.69 17.74
C LYS A 155 4.34 7.65 18.87
N LYS A 156 3.61 6.55 18.70
CA LYS A 156 3.50 5.47 19.70
C LYS A 156 4.52 4.33 19.49
N GLY A 157 5.43 4.45 18.52
CA GLY A 157 6.41 3.41 18.19
C GLY A 157 5.89 2.36 17.19
N ASN A 158 4.66 2.49 16.73
CA ASN A 158 4.11 1.72 15.61
C ASN A 158 4.58 2.27 14.26
N TRP A 159 4.32 1.52 13.19
CA TRP A 159 4.84 1.80 11.85
C TRP A 159 3.75 1.87 10.80
N VAL A 160 3.99 2.66 9.75
CA VAL A 160 3.26 2.53 8.48
C VAL A 160 4.23 2.08 7.40
N PHE A 161 3.83 1.08 6.63
CA PHE A 161 4.49 0.64 5.41
C PHE A 161 3.49 0.70 4.26
N ASN A 162 3.89 1.25 3.12
CA ASN A 162 3.08 1.27 1.90
C ASN A 162 3.93 0.82 0.72
N ALA A 163 3.58 -0.32 0.14
CA ALA A 163 4.23 -0.89 -1.03
C ALA A 163 3.94 -0.08 -2.31
N GLY A 164 2.82 0.66 -2.35
CA GLY A 164 2.47 1.50 -3.47
C GLY A 164 2.13 0.73 -4.75
N THR A 165 1.67 -0.51 -4.67
CA THR A 165 1.30 -1.30 -5.86
C THR A 165 0.25 -2.37 -5.54
N ILE A 166 -0.76 -2.50 -6.41
CA ILE A 166 -1.80 -3.54 -6.30
C ILE A 166 -1.20 -4.95 -6.34
N TRP A 167 -0.15 -5.16 -7.15
CA TRP A 167 0.43 -6.47 -7.40
C TRP A 167 1.41 -6.95 -6.35
N TRP A 168 1.49 -6.32 -5.17
CA TRP A 168 2.36 -6.82 -4.10
C TRP A 168 2.09 -8.30 -3.78
N SER A 169 0.82 -8.71 -3.75
CA SER A 169 0.42 -10.10 -3.47
C SER A 169 0.90 -11.12 -4.51
N GLU A 170 1.17 -10.70 -5.76
CA GLU A 170 1.72 -11.58 -6.80
C GLU A 170 3.12 -12.09 -6.44
N GLY A 171 3.89 -11.29 -5.69
CA GLY A 171 5.19 -11.71 -5.17
C GLY A 171 5.11 -12.65 -3.96
N LEU A 172 3.94 -12.85 -3.35
CA LEU A 172 3.80 -13.61 -2.10
C LEU A 172 3.47 -15.08 -2.31
N SER A 173 2.57 -15.41 -3.23
CA SER A 173 2.09 -16.78 -3.40
C SER A 173 1.51 -17.03 -4.78
N GLN A 174 1.56 -18.28 -5.22
CA GLN A 174 0.92 -18.76 -6.45
C GLN A 174 0.10 -20.01 -6.13
N PRO A 175 -1.15 -19.86 -5.64
CA PRO A 175 -2.01 -21.00 -5.34
C PRO A 175 -2.39 -21.77 -6.62
N PRO A 176 -2.84 -23.04 -6.50
CA PRO A 176 -3.27 -23.82 -7.66
C PRO A 176 -4.32 -23.08 -8.49
N GLY A 177 -4.11 -23.00 -9.80
CA GLY A 177 -5.00 -22.28 -10.73
C GLY A 177 -4.75 -20.78 -10.85
N HIS A 178 -3.84 -20.20 -10.06
CA HIS A 178 -3.44 -18.80 -10.19
C HIS A 178 -2.64 -18.57 -11.47
N THR A 179 -3.03 -17.56 -12.23
CA THR A 179 -2.30 -17.06 -13.40
C THR A 179 -1.84 -15.65 -13.07
N PRO A 180 -0.51 -15.38 -13.03
CA PRO A 180 -0.01 -14.05 -12.69
C PRO A 180 -0.65 -12.97 -13.55
N ALA A 181 -1.10 -11.90 -12.91
CA ALA A 181 -1.72 -10.77 -13.61
C ALA A 181 -0.74 -10.18 -14.63
N ARG A 182 -1.24 -9.81 -15.81
CA ARG A 182 -0.43 -9.13 -16.84
C ARG A 182 -1.23 -8.01 -17.46
N THR A 183 -0.53 -6.93 -17.79
CA THR A 183 -1.03 -5.87 -18.66
C THR A 183 -0.10 -5.77 -19.87
N GLY A 184 -0.48 -4.97 -20.87
CA GLY A 184 0.45 -4.61 -21.95
C GLY A 184 1.65 -3.77 -21.50
N ARG A 185 1.73 -3.38 -20.22
CA ARG A 185 2.72 -2.42 -19.68
C ARG A 185 3.68 -3.06 -18.67
N SER A 186 3.21 -4.00 -17.85
CA SER A 186 4.03 -4.77 -16.91
C SER A 186 3.34 -6.10 -16.54
N GLY A 187 4.08 -6.99 -15.87
CA GLY A 187 3.56 -8.25 -15.33
C GLY A 187 4.57 -8.85 -14.35
N PRO A 188 4.17 -9.25 -13.14
CA PRO A 188 5.08 -9.91 -12.21
C PRO A 188 5.48 -11.28 -12.77
N PHE A 189 6.62 -11.78 -12.29
CA PHE A 189 7.13 -13.11 -12.65
C PHE A 189 6.65 -14.22 -11.71
N GLY A 190 5.66 -13.92 -10.86
CA GLY A 190 5.14 -14.80 -9.82
C GLY A 190 5.85 -14.57 -8.49
N VAL A 191 5.91 -15.62 -7.67
CA VAL A 191 6.47 -15.58 -6.31
C VAL A 191 7.90 -15.07 -6.32
N SER A 192 8.20 -14.16 -5.40
CA SER A 192 9.49 -13.52 -5.24
C SER A 192 9.96 -13.65 -3.80
N GLU A 193 11.09 -14.34 -3.59
CA GLU A 193 11.69 -14.51 -2.26
C GLU A 193 12.01 -13.16 -1.59
N PRO A 194 12.56 -12.15 -2.30
CA PRO A 194 12.70 -10.81 -1.73
C PRO A 194 11.38 -10.19 -1.25
N VAL A 195 10.28 -10.30 -2.01
CA VAL A 195 8.97 -9.76 -1.61
C VAL A 195 8.44 -10.46 -0.36
N GLN A 196 8.57 -11.79 -0.29
CA GLN A 196 8.21 -12.55 0.90
C GLN A 196 9.05 -12.15 2.11
N ARG A 197 10.36 -11.94 1.92
CA ARG A 197 11.28 -11.51 2.98
C ARG A 197 10.97 -10.10 3.47
N ILE A 198 10.75 -9.15 2.58
CA ILE A 198 10.35 -7.77 2.92
C ILE A 198 9.04 -7.79 3.71
N THR A 199 8.04 -8.55 3.23
CA THR A 199 6.74 -8.66 3.92
C THR A 199 6.90 -9.26 5.31
N ARG A 200 7.72 -10.31 5.46
CA ARG A 200 8.06 -10.88 6.77
C ARG A 200 8.70 -9.84 7.69
N ASN A 201 9.72 -9.13 7.22
CA ASN A 201 10.41 -8.11 8.00
C ASN A 201 9.44 -7.02 8.48
N VAL A 202 8.55 -6.54 7.61
CA VAL A 202 7.50 -5.56 7.95
C VAL A 202 6.56 -6.09 9.01
N LEU A 203 5.98 -7.28 8.82
CA LEU A 203 5.04 -7.84 9.79
C LEU A 203 5.70 -8.15 11.14
N ASP A 204 6.90 -8.73 11.13
CA ASP A 204 7.65 -9.03 12.34
C ASP A 204 7.95 -7.73 13.11
N ARG A 205 8.42 -6.68 12.41
CA ARG A 205 8.67 -5.36 13.03
C ARG A 205 7.40 -4.75 13.62
N MET A 206 6.29 -4.80 12.88
CA MET A 206 5.00 -4.29 13.35
C MET A 206 4.47 -5.02 14.59
N ILE A 207 4.79 -6.31 14.76
CA ILE A 207 4.39 -7.12 15.91
C ILE A 207 5.31 -6.88 17.10
N VAL A 208 6.63 -6.86 16.88
CA VAL A 208 7.67 -6.73 17.91
C VAL A 208 7.65 -5.32 18.52
N ASP A 209 7.58 -4.29 17.68
CA ASP A 209 7.59 -2.89 18.14
C ASP A 209 6.19 -2.42 18.56
N SER A 210 5.16 -3.27 18.47
CA SER A 210 3.78 -2.85 18.75
C SER A 210 3.64 -2.37 20.21
N PRO A 211 3.13 -1.15 20.43
CA PRO A 211 2.83 -0.66 21.78
C PRO A 211 1.53 -1.25 22.35
N ARG A 212 0.87 -2.15 21.61
CA ARG A 212 -0.42 -2.74 21.96
C ARG A 212 -0.24 -4.13 22.55
N SER A 213 -0.99 -4.41 23.61
CA SER A 213 -1.00 -5.69 24.34
C SER A 213 -1.70 -6.80 23.56
#